data_AF-A0A1V5WZY5-F1
#
_entry.id   AF-A0A1V5WZY5-F1
#
_cell.length_a   1.000
_cell.length_b   1.000
_cell.length_c   1.000
_cell.angle_alpha   90.00
_cell.angle_beta   90.00
_cell.angle_gamma   90.00
#
_symmetry.space_group_name_H-M   'P 1'
#
loop_
_entity.id
_entity.type
_entity.pdbx_description
1 polymer ?
#
loop_
_entity_poly.entity_id
_entity_poly.type
_entity_poly.pdbx_seq_one_letter_code
_entity_poly.pdbx_strand_id
1 'polypeptide(L)'
;MSNLIHKATQRQQEIFNIVIQGFKKQDWMPSYADGRCFYREPSGLQCAAGMLIPDEIYDAKMEQNCITGLATKLRERNWKYLPEMSFIQDLQSIHDYAAIDSMNQRDSAKKDILKKSFKDFAAKRQLTFTEDPL
;
A
#
# COMPACT_ATOMS: atom_id res chain seq x y z
N MET A 1 -0.31 0.65 31.40
CA MET A 1 -0.92 0.78 30.06
C MET A 1 0.01 1.42 29.00
N SER A 2 1.36 1.34 29.14
CA SER A 2 2.30 2.10 28.29
C SER A 2 2.93 1.32 27.11
N ASN A 3 2.92 -0.03 27.15
CA ASN A 3 3.61 -0.86 26.14
C ASN A 3 2.81 -1.13 24.84
N LEU A 4 1.49 -0.95 24.85
CA LEU A 4 0.65 -1.26 23.68
C LEU A 4 0.62 -0.11 22.66
N ILE A 5 0.70 1.14 23.11
CA ILE A 5 0.65 2.32 22.24
C ILE A 5 1.95 2.45 21.42
N HIS A 6 3.12 2.19 22.02
CA HIS A 6 4.41 2.24 21.32
C HIS A 6 4.58 1.11 20.29
N LYS A 7 3.96 -0.07 20.50
CA LYS A 7 4.08 -1.21 19.59
C LYS A 7 3.18 -1.07 18.35
N ALA A 8 2.01 -0.44 18.50
CA ALA A 8 1.10 -0.19 17.38
C ALA A 8 1.71 0.78 16.36
N THR A 9 2.42 1.83 16.80
CA THR A 9 3.12 2.76 15.91
C THR A 9 4.32 2.10 15.23
N GLN A 10 5.09 1.26 15.93
CA GLN A 10 6.22 0.55 15.32
C GLN A 10 5.79 -0.40 14.20
N ARG A 11 4.70 -1.16 14.41
CA ARG A 11 4.19 -2.08 13.40
C ARG A 11 3.61 -1.35 12.17
N GLN A 12 2.94 -0.22 12.40
CA GLN A 12 2.50 0.66 11.30
C GLN A 12 3.69 1.22 10.53
N GLN A 13 4.77 1.61 11.21
CA GLN A 13 6.01 2.05 10.57
C GLN A 13 6.64 0.93 9.73
N GLU A 14 6.67 -0.31 10.21
CA GLU A 14 7.17 -1.46 9.44
C GLU A 14 6.36 -1.70 8.16
N ILE A 15 5.02 -1.70 8.26
CA ILE A 15 4.12 -1.81 7.10
C ILE A 15 4.36 -0.67 6.13
N PHE A 16 4.42 0.56 6.65
CA PHE A 16 4.68 1.75 5.85
C PHE A 16 6.01 1.63 5.10
N ASN A 17 7.08 1.23 5.78
CA ASN A 17 8.39 1.06 5.16
C ASN A 17 8.35 0.02 4.02
N ILE A 18 7.66 -1.11 4.20
CA ILE A 18 7.53 -2.12 3.14
C ILE A 18 6.86 -1.50 1.90
N VAL A 19 5.79 -0.74 2.10
CA VAL A 19 5.05 -0.07 1.02
C VAL A 19 5.91 1.01 0.34
N ILE A 20 6.65 1.82 1.10
CA ILE A 20 7.55 2.83 0.53
C ILE A 20 8.68 2.18 -0.28
N GLN A 21 9.28 1.11 0.23
CA GLN A 21 10.31 0.38 -0.50
C GLN A 21 9.75 -0.30 -1.75
N GLY A 22 8.52 -0.82 -1.70
CA GLY A 22 7.83 -1.36 -2.87
C GLY A 22 7.59 -0.29 -3.94
N PHE A 23 7.06 0.88 -3.56
CA PHE A 23 6.86 1.99 -4.50
C PHE A 23 8.18 2.48 -5.09
N LYS A 24 9.24 2.59 -4.28
CA LYS A 24 10.57 2.94 -4.78
C LYS A 24 11.08 1.93 -5.81
N LYS A 25 10.89 0.62 -5.58
CA LYS A 25 11.31 -0.43 -6.53
C LYS A 25 10.59 -0.37 -7.87
N GLN A 26 9.34 0.07 -7.89
CA GLN A 26 8.58 0.28 -9.13
C GLN A 26 8.59 1.74 -9.62
N ASP A 27 9.59 2.52 -9.19
CA ASP A 27 9.80 3.92 -9.56
C ASP A 27 8.55 4.79 -9.38
N TRP A 28 7.85 4.58 -8.26
CA TRP A 28 6.65 5.30 -7.85
C TRP A 28 5.49 5.26 -8.86
N MET A 29 5.52 4.34 -9.83
CA MET A 29 4.40 4.15 -10.75
C MET A 29 3.25 3.46 -10.02
N PRO A 30 2.03 4.01 -9.97
CA PRO A 30 0.89 3.32 -9.35
C PRO A 30 0.49 2.08 -10.15
N SER A 31 0.07 1.01 -9.46
CA SER A 31 -0.53 -0.15 -10.11
C SER A 31 -2.02 0.12 -10.35
N TYR A 32 -2.27 0.85 -11.43
CA TYR A 32 -3.60 1.34 -11.78
C TYR A 32 -3.76 1.38 -13.29
N ALA A 33 -4.65 0.53 -13.80
CA ALA A 33 -4.95 0.41 -15.23
C ALA A 33 -6.45 0.22 -15.43
N ASP A 34 -6.96 0.61 -16.60
CA ASP A 34 -8.38 0.47 -16.95
C ASP A 34 -9.35 1.04 -15.91
N GLY A 35 -8.96 2.15 -15.26
CA GLY A 35 -9.80 2.82 -14.26
C GLY A 35 -9.90 2.08 -12.93
N ARG A 36 -8.99 1.15 -12.61
CA ARG A 36 -8.98 0.40 -11.35
C ARG A 36 -7.57 0.08 -10.86
N CYS A 37 -7.47 -0.14 -9.55
CA CYS A 37 -6.27 -0.64 -8.90
C CYS A 37 -6.10 -2.15 -9.13
N PHE A 38 -4.85 -2.59 -9.24
CA PHE A 38 -4.47 -4.01 -9.21
C PHE A 38 -3.60 -4.31 -7.99
N TYR A 39 -3.83 -5.45 -7.32
CA TYR A 39 -2.88 -5.91 -6.32
C TYR A 39 -1.58 -6.34 -6.99
N ARG A 40 -1.68 -7.01 -8.14
CA ARG A 40 -0.56 -7.35 -9.01
C ARG A 40 -0.96 -7.17 -10.46
N GLU A 41 -0.43 -6.13 -11.09
CA GLU A 41 -0.63 -5.89 -12.51
C GLU A 41 0.25 -6.84 -13.34
N PRO A 42 -0.19 -7.26 -14.55
CA PRO A 42 0.64 -8.09 -15.44
C PRO A 42 2.03 -7.52 -15.77
N SER A 43 2.20 -6.20 -15.68
CA SER A 43 3.49 -5.50 -15.86
C SER A 43 4.44 -5.64 -14.66
N GLY A 44 3.99 -6.23 -13.56
CA GLY A 44 4.76 -6.42 -12.33
C GLY A 44 4.58 -5.31 -11.29
N LEU A 45 3.77 -4.29 -11.57
CA LEU A 45 3.43 -3.25 -10.60
C LEU A 45 2.51 -3.80 -9.50
N GLN A 46 2.65 -3.28 -8.29
CA GLN A 46 1.79 -3.61 -7.16
C GLN A 46 1.20 -2.35 -6.54
N CYS A 47 0.00 -2.44 -5.97
CA CYS A 47 -0.54 -1.38 -5.13
C CYS A 47 -0.03 -1.48 -3.70
N ALA A 48 -0.42 -0.52 -2.84
CA ALA A 48 0.00 -0.49 -1.44
C ALA A 48 -0.35 -1.79 -0.68
N ALA A 49 -1.57 -2.31 -0.83
CA ALA A 49 -1.94 -3.57 -0.21
C ALA A 49 -1.28 -4.78 -0.90
N GLY A 50 -1.10 -4.73 -2.23
CA GLY A 50 -0.47 -5.78 -3.02
C GLY A 50 0.97 -6.07 -2.60
N MET A 51 1.72 -5.04 -2.23
CA MET A 51 3.10 -5.15 -1.70
C MET A 51 3.18 -5.94 -0.37
N LEU A 52 2.08 -6.04 0.37
CA LEU A 52 2.03 -6.71 1.67
C LEU A 52 1.49 -8.15 1.58
N ILE A 53 0.95 -8.54 0.42
CA ILE A 53 0.41 -9.87 0.16
C ILE A 53 1.53 -10.69 -0.50
N PRO A 54 2.15 -11.67 0.19
CA PRO A 54 3.20 -12.48 -0.40
C PRO A 54 2.64 -13.42 -1.48
N ASP A 55 3.51 -13.95 -2.33
CA ASP A 55 3.14 -14.73 -3.51
C ASP A 55 2.30 -15.97 -3.15
N GLU A 56 2.60 -16.61 -2.01
CA GLU A 56 1.89 -17.81 -1.54
C GLU A 56 0.46 -17.50 -1.05
N ILE A 57 0.20 -16.24 -0.69
CA ILE A 57 -1.12 -15.77 -0.25
C ILE A 57 -1.88 -15.15 -1.41
N TYR A 58 -1.21 -14.62 -2.43
CA TYR A 58 -1.88 -14.03 -3.58
C TYR A 58 -2.74 -15.04 -4.34
N ASP A 59 -3.85 -14.56 -4.87
CA ASP A 59 -4.76 -15.31 -5.75
C ASP A 59 -5.34 -14.30 -6.74
N ALA A 60 -5.33 -14.61 -8.04
CA ALA A 60 -5.89 -13.71 -9.05
C ALA A 60 -7.37 -13.35 -8.80
N LYS A 61 -8.11 -14.17 -8.05
CA LYS A 61 -9.48 -13.89 -7.59
C LYS A 61 -9.56 -12.81 -6.52
N MET A 62 -8.43 -12.33 -5.99
CA MET A 62 -8.38 -11.17 -5.10
C MET A 62 -8.57 -9.87 -5.87
N GLU A 63 -8.16 -9.82 -7.14
CA GLU A 63 -8.34 -8.65 -7.98
C GLU A 63 -9.81 -8.21 -8.00
N GLN A 64 -10.04 -6.90 -8.13
CA GLN A 64 -11.37 -6.28 -8.09
C GLN A 64 -12.10 -6.31 -6.73
N ASN A 65 -11.48 -6.85 -5.67
CA ASN A 65 -12.01 -6.78 -4.31
C ASN A 65 -11.22 -5.75 -3.50
N CYS A 66 -11.89 -5.02 -2.61
CA CYS A 66 -11.19 -4.20 -1.61
C CYS A 66 -10.49 -5.11 -0.57
N ILE A 67 -9.39 -4.61 0.01
CA ILE A 67 -8.58 -5.42 0.94
C ILE A 67 -9.38 -5.84 2.17
N THR A 68 -10.27 -4.96 2.62
CA THR A 68 -11.23 -5.22 3.70
C THR A 68 -12.24 -6.32 3.35
N GLY A 69 -12.68 -6.41 2.10
CA GLY A 69 -13.54 -7.49 1.59
C GLY A 69 -12.85 -8.85 1.51
N LEU A 70 -11.51 -8.88 1.57
CA LEU A 70 -10.72 -10.11 1.57
C LEU A 70 -10.40 -10.62 2.98
N ALA A 71 -10.87 -9.97 4.05
CA ALA A 71 -10.47 -10.28 5.43
C ALA A 71 -10.68 -11.75 5.83
N THR A 72 -11.80 -12.38 5.46
CA THR A 72 -12.05 -13.80 5.75
C THR A 72 -11.04 -14.71 5.05
N LYS A 73 -10.82 -14.52 3.74
CA LYS A 73 -9.85 -15.29 2.95
C LYS A 73 -8.42 -15.12 3.48
N LEU A 74 -8.05 -13.89 3.83
CA LEU A 74 -6.72 -13.57 4.35
C LEU A 74 -6.50 -14.16 5.76
N ARG A 75 -7.57 -14.25 6.57
CA ARG A 75 -7.53 -14.95 7.86
C ARG A 75 -7.29 -16.45 7.69
N GLU A 76 -8.01 -17.09 6.76
CA GLU A 76 -7.83 -18.52 6.45
C GLU A 76 -6.40 -18.84 5.99
N ARG A 77 -5.74 -17.88 5.32
CA ARG A 77 -4.33 -17.98 4.90
C ARG A 77 -3.32 -17.49 5.95
N ASN A 78 -3.75 -17.25 7.20
CA ASN A 78 -2.93 -16.75 8.30
C ASN A 78 -2.10 -15.51 7.94
N TRP A 79 -2.67 -14.58 7.15
CA TRP A 79 -1.96 -13.38 6.74
C TRP A 79 -1.64 -12.50 7.96
N LYS A 80 -0.34 -12.32 8.23
CA LYS A 80 0.15 -11.72 9.48
C LYS A 80 -0.37 -10.28 9.71
N TYR A 81 -0.67 -9.53 8.66
CA TYR A 81 -1.08 -8.12 8.74
C TYR A 81 -2.60 -7.91 8.91
N LEU A 82 -3.36 -8.98 9.13
CA LEU A 82 -4.80 -8.88 9.40
C LEU A 82 -5.16 -7.90 10.55
N PRO A 83 -4.41 -7.82 11.67
CA PRO A 83 -4.71 -6.85 12.72
C PRO A 83 -4.53 -5.37 12.30
N GLU A 84 -3.78 -5.11 11.22
CA GLU A 84 -3.50 -3.77 10.69
C GLU A 84 -4.35 -3.43 9.46
N MET A 85 -5.40 -4.22 9.19
CA MET A 85 -6.26 -4.07 8.02
C MET A 85 -6.77 -2.64 7.80
N SER A 86 -7.14 -1.93 8.86
CA SER A 86 -7.58 -0.53 8.77
C SER A 86 -6.46 0.39 8.29
N PHE A 87 -5.25 0.23 8.81
CA PHE A 87 -4.08 1.01 8.38
C PHE A 87 -3.72 0.69 6.92
N ILE A 88 -3.78 -0.58 6.52
CA ILE A 88 -3.51 -1.00 5.13
C ILE A 88 -4.56 -0.42 4.18
N GLN A 89 -5.83 -0.38 4.59
CA GLN A 89 -6.89 0.26 3.83
C GLN A 89 -6.63 1.77 3.67
N ASP A 90 -6.10 2.45 4.69
CA ASP A 90 -5.70 3.86 4.55
C ASP A 90 -4.60 4.03 3.48
N LEU A 91 -3.56 3.18 3.51
CA LEU A 91 -2.49 3.19 2.50
C LEU A 91 -3.04 2.95 1.09
N GLN A 92 -3.96 2.00 0.96
CA GLN A 92 -4.63 1.71 -0.30
C GLN A 92 -5.46 2.91 -0.79
N SER A 93 -6.21 3.55 0.10
CA SER A 93 -7.01 4.73 -0.28
C SER A 93 -6.13 5.87 -0.78
N ILE A 94 -4.96 6.11 -0.17
CA ILE A 94 -4.01 7.14 -0.64
C ILE A 94 -3.49 6.81 -2.03
N HIS A 95 -3.11 5.55 -2.26
CA HIS A 95 -2.71 5.07 -3.58
C HIS A 95 -3.81 5.32 -4.62
N ASP A 96 -5.04 4.93 -4.32
CA ASP A 96 -6.15 5.01 -5.26
C ASP A 96 -6.54 6.46 -5.57
N TYR A 97 -6.59 7.33 -4.56
CA TYR A 97 -6.82 8.77 -4.78
C TYR A 97 -5.71 9.39 -5.63
N ALA A 98 -4.43 9.11 -5.31
CA ALA A 98 -3.31 9.63 -6.09
C ALA A 98 -3.32 9.12 -7.55
N ALA A 99 -3.68 7.85 -7.76
CA ALA A 99 -3.79 7.27 -9.09
C ALA A 99 -4.94 7.90 -9.90
N ILE A 100 -6.09 8.13 -9.27
CA ILE A 100 -7.25 8.80 -9.87
C ILE A 100 -6.88 10.26 -10.24
N ASP A 101 -6.33 11.01 -9.30
CA ASP A 101 -5.97 12.43 -9.49
C ASP A 101 -4.94 12.62 -10.62
N SER A 102 -4.11 11.59 -10.86
CA SER A 102 -3.04 11.62 -11.85
C SER A 102 -3.32 10.86 -13.14
N MET A 103 -4.53 10.28 -13.31
CA MET A 103 -4.80 9.33 -14.41
C MET A 103 -4.51 9.88 -15.82
N ASN A 104 -4.77 11.17 -16.04
CA ASN A 104 -4.59 11.87 -17.31
C ASN A 104 -3.27 12.66 -17.39
N GLN A 105 -2.36 12.45 -16.44
CA GLN A 105 -1.09 13.14 -16.37
C GLN A 105 0.02 12.32 -17.04
N ARG A 106 1.16 12.98 -17.31
CA ARG A 106 2.38 12.27 -17.72
C ARG A 106 2.91 11.43 -16.57
N ASP A 107 3.64 10.37 -16.89
CA ASP A 107 4.21 9.44 -15.91
C ASP A 107 5.03 10.12 -14.81
N SER A 108 5.83 11.13 -15.13
CA SER A 108 6.58 11.89 -14.12
C SER A 108 5.65 12.55 -13.08
N ALA A 109 4.55 13.14 -13.53
CA ALA A 109 3.57 13.76 -12.64
C ALA A 109 2.80 12.72 -11.82
N LYS A 110 2.50 11.54 -12.38
CA LYS A 110 1.89 10.42 -11.62
C LYS A 110 2.76 10.02 -10.44
N LYS A 111 4.06 9.82 -10.70
CA LYS A 111 5.06 9.47 -9.68
C LYS A 111 5.15 10.53 -8.59
N ASP A 112 5.24 11.80 -8.97
CA ASP A 112 5.33 12.92 -8.03
C ASP A 112 4.06 13.04 -7.16
N ILE A 113 2.87 12.85 -7.74
CA ILE A 113 1.59 12.90 -7.01
C ILE A 113 1.49 11.75 -6.00
N LEU A 114 1.84 10.52 -6.40
CA LEU A 114 1.85 9.37 -5.49
C LEU A 114 2.85 9.58 -4.34
N LYS A 115 4.09 9.95 -4.68
CA LYS A 115 5.15 10.21 -3.71
C LYS A 115 4.77 11.30 -2.71
N LYS A 116 4.22 12.42 -3.20
CA LYS A 116 3.74 13.51 -2.35
C LYS A 116 2.62 13.05 -1.42
N SER A 117 1.66 12.28 -1.93
CA SER A 117 0.53 11.78 -1.14
C SER A 117 0.98 10.89 0.02
N PHE A 118 1.94 10.00 -0.19
CA PHE A 118 2.51 9.18 0.88
C PHE A 118 3.36 9.98 1.87
N LYS A 119 4.10 10.99 1.40
CA LYS A 119 4.85 11.90 2.27
C LYS A 119 3.93 12.71 3.18
N ASP A 120 2.83 13.24 2.63
CA ASP A 120 1.83 13.99 3.39
C ASP A 120 1.12 13.10 4.42
N PHE A 121 0.83 11.84 4.06
CA PHE A 121 0.27 10.88 5.01
C PHE A 121 1.23 10.56 6.15
N ALA A 122 2.52 10.34 5.83
CA ALA A 122 3.54 10.08 6.85
C ALA A 122 3.60 11.23 7.87
N ALA A 123 3.62 12.48 7.40
CA ALA A 123 3.60 13.66 8.26
C ALA A 123 2.36 13.71 9.16
N LYS A 124 1.16 13.45 8.60
CA LYS A 124 -0.10 13.41 9.36
C LYS A 124 -0.15 12.30 10.40
N ARG A 125 0.48 11.16 10.12
CA ARG A 125 0.52 9.97 11.00
C ARG A 125 1.73 9.92 11.92
N GLN A 126 2.62 10.91 11.85
CA GLN A 126 3.91 10.92 12.57
C GLN A 126 4.77 9.67 12.24
N LEU A 127 4.71 9.22 10.99
CA LEU A 127 5.56 8.16 10.46
C LEU A 127 6.79 8.78 9.81
N THR A 128 7.90 8.05 9.84
CA THR A 128 9.10 8.41 9.10
C THR A 128 8.92 8.02 7.64
N PHE A 129 9.07 9.00 6.74
CA PHE A 129 9.21 8.76 5.31
C PHE A 129 10.69 8.73 4.98
N THR A 130 11.26 7.54 4.85
CA THR A 130 12.64 7.36 4.38
C THR A 130 12.64 6.66 3.04
N GLU A 131 13.40 7.21 2.10
CA GLU A 131 13.73 6.53 0.86
C GLU A 131 15.06 5.77 0.98
N ASP A 132 15.77 5.89 2.10
CA ASP A 132 17.03 5.19 2.32
C ASP A 132 16.78 3.67 2.45
N PRO A 133 17.73 2.82 2.05
CA PRO A 133 17.61 1.38 2.30
C PRO A 133 17.54 1.13 3.81
N LEU A 134 16.61 0.26 4.24
CA LEU A 134 16.58 -0.27 5.61
C LEU A 134 17.83 -1.11 5.91
#